data_AF-A0A813US08-F1
#
_entry.id   AF-A0A813US08-F1
#
_cell.length_a   1.000
_cell.length_b   1.000
_cell.length_c   1.000
_cell.angle_alpha   90.00
_cell.angle_beta   90.00
_cell.angle_gamma   90.00
#
_symmetry.space_group_name_H-M   'P 1'
#
loop_
_entity.id
_entity.type
_entity.pdbx_description
1 polymer ?
#
loop_
_entity_poly.entity_id
_entity_poly.type
_entity_poly.pdbx_seq_one_letter_code
_entity_poly.pdbx_strand_id
1 'polypeptide(L)'
;MDDVDSIDLSDNDEFMLDVEITAANVQDALNMALADDDSNSNLPSITTNIDLPPLSDELINFDGNKFGEELLKTTDLEKALFEHWKTFVPQCYIFHTQLIKGIIEQRTQEILFRPLDIYLYGTLNTDEAIQTIRSFNKQSTVCGHLFKSDEPTYFCRDCCVDPTCVLCTECFLQSEHRKHRYKMNVSAGGGYCDCGDSEAWKQYVHCNLHLPRDDNNESADDILNRLPSDLRLRAKQLFHILLHFIIKLLCTENYQDIPNDLKNEYWDGDHKRYVTMLFNDEVHTYDQVINVLSRAIQCTKQEGHEFASLVDREGRTVIRIGPKDQCVEAKNTIRARTAEIPLKCEIYPSSFISLQYFAQKLLSYLQDTIAISDGFRRIFCECEMECDDKQNIIITEKVLLGEKMLWKSARSALHQIFINSFFMDAEWKKTFAIIYMKV
;
A
#
# COMPACT_ATOMS: atom_id res chain seq x y z
N MET A 1 -6.45 6.06 52.51
CA MET A 1 -5.68 4.80 52.40
C MET A 1 -6.50 3.79 51.60
N ASP A 2 -7.14 4.27 50.54
CA ASP A 2 -6.83 4.04 49.13
C ASP A 2 -6.60 2.57 48.74
N ASP A 3 -7.74 1.93 48.49
CA ASP A 3 -7.93 0.90 47.48
C ASP A 3 -7.58 1.47 46.09
N VAL A 4 -6.75 0.79 45.32
CA VAL A 4 -6.52 1.06 43.89
C VAL A 4 -6.89 -0.20 43.12
N ASP A 5 -8.07 -0.15 42.50
CA ASP A 5 -8.53 -1.08 41.49
C ASP A 5 -7.60 -1.05 40.27
N SER A 6 -7.26 -2.25 39.82
CA SER A 6 -6.63 -2.53 38.54
C SER A 6 -7.59 -2.19 37.39
N ILE A 7 -7.26 -1.18 36.59
CA ILE A 7 -7.92 -0.92 35.31
C ILE A 7 -7.14 -1.66 34.23
N ASP A 8 -7.76 -2.71 33.72
CA ASP A 8 -7.41 -3.41 32.48
C ASP A 8 -7.77 -2.47 31.31
N LEU A 9 -6.78 -2.08 30.51
CA LEU A 9 -6.97 -1.28 29.29
C LEU A 9 -6.85 -2.21 28.08
N SER A 10 -7.82 -3.10 27.94
CA SER A 10 -8.22 -3.63 26.64
C SER A 10 -9.61 -3.12 26.35
N ASP A 11 -9.75 -2.26 25.36
CA ASP A 11 -10.81 -2.34 24.34
C ASP A 11 -10.70 -1.12 23.41
N ASN A 12 -10.18 -1.40 22.21
CA ASN A 12 -10.44 -0.62 21.01
C ASN A 12 -11.91 -0.87 20.64
N ASP A 13 -12.83 -0.16 21.27
CA ASP A 13 -14.20 -0.06 20.77
C ASP A 13 -14.23 0.99 19.66
N GLU A 14 -13.96 0.51 18.45
CA GLU A 14 -14.27 1.20 17.20
C GLU A 14 -15.79 1.34 17.11
N PHE A 15 -16.31 2.54 17.39
CA PHE A 15 -17.72 2.87 17.25
C PHE A 15 -18.13 2.79 15.78
N MET A 16 -18.61 1.62 15.35
CA MET A 16 -19.33 1.43 14.08
C MET A 16 -20.71 2.07 14.20
N LEU A 17 -20.89 3.22 13.55
CA LEU A 17 -22.20 3.79 13.28
C LEU A 17 -22.68 3.26 11.93
N ASP A 18 -23.62 2.31 11.94
CA ASP A 18 -24.39 1.91 10.76
C ASP A 18 -25.30 3.07 10.33
N VAL A 19 -24.76 3.99 9.51
CA VAL A 19 -25.52 5.07 8.88
C VAL A 19 -25.66 4.74 7.40
N GLU A 20 -26.90 4.58 6.91
CA GLU A 20 -27.18 4.53 5.47
C GLU A 20 -26.66 5.81 4.81
N ILE A 21 -25.69 5.71 3.91
CA ILE A 21 -25.07 6.90 3.27
C ILE A 21 -25.94 7.34 2.08
N THR A 22 -26.57 8.50 2.18
CA THR A 22 -27.27 9.18 1.08
C THR A 22 -26.48 10.40 0.60
N ALA A 23 -26.78 10.94 -0.60
CA ALA A 23 -26.22 12.22 -1.06
C ALA A 23 -26.42 13.35 -0.02
N ALA A 24 -27.56 13.31 0.67
CA ALA A 24 -27.86 14.20 1.78
C ALA A 24 -26.95 13.94 2.98
N ASN A 25 -26.68 12.69 3.37
CA ASN A 25 -25.79 12.39 4.51
C ASN A 25 -24.32 12.74 4.24
N VAL A 26 -23.84 12.62 3.00
CA VAL A 26 -22.49 13.09 2.66
C VAL A 26 -22.43 14.60 2.59
N GLN A 27 -23.45 15.26 2.01
CA GLN A 27 -23.53 16.72 1.99
C GLN A 27 -23.76 17.29 3.40
N ASP A 28 -24.47 16.58 4.28
CA ASP A 28 -24.70 16.93 5.67
C ASP A 28 -23.46 16.65 6.52
N ALA A 29 -22.68 15.61 6.23
CA ALA A 29 -21.35 15.42 6.82
C ALA A 29 -20.38 16.52 6.36
N LEU A 30 -20.45 16.93 5.08
CA LEU A 30 -19.70 18.06 4.53
C LEU A 30 -20.14 19.37 5.19
N ASN A 31 -21.45 19.60 5.31
CA ASN A 31 -22.04 20.79 5.92
C ASN A 31 -21.84 20.81 7.44
N MET A 32 -21.86 19.67 8.13
CA MET A 32 -21.53 19.53 9.55
C MET A 32 -20.06 19.81 9.79
N ALA A 33 -19.16 19.24 8.96
CA ALA A 33 -17.74 19.58 9.00
C ALA A 33 -17.48 21.08 8.74
N LEU A 34 -18.32 21.71 7.90
CA LEU A 34 -18.28 23.15 7.62
C LEU A 34 -19.04 24.01 8.67
N ALA A 35 -19.92 23.42 9.49
CA ALA A 35 -20.74 24.13 10.49
C ALA A 35 -20.16 24.04 11.91
N ASP A 36 -19.41 22.97 12.22
CA ASP A 36 -18.60 22.87 13.46
C ASP A 36 -17.45 23.90 13.48
N ASP A 37 -17.11 24.49 12.32
CA ASP A 37 -16.16 25.60 12.18
C ASP A 37 -16.64 26.90 12.89
N ASP A 38 -17.95 27.07 13.14
CA ASP A 38 -18.51 28.28 13.75
C ASP A 38 -18.66 28.19 15.29
N SER A 39 -18.37 27.03 15.91
CA SER A 39 -18.52 26.87 17.37
C SER A 39 -17.35 26.15 18.07
N ASN A 40 -16.18 26.77 18.01
CA ASN A 40 -15.16 26.72 19.06
C ASN A 40 -14.73 25.31 19.54
N SER A 41 -14.02 24.53 18.70
CA SER A 41 -13.07 23.50 19.14
C SER A 41 -11.95 23.26 18.12
N ASN A 42 -10.75 22.92 18.60
CA ASN A 42 -9.48 22.84 17.87
C ASN A 42 -9.41 21.73 16.80
N LEU A 43 -10.05 21.89 15.64
CA LEU A 43 -9.71 21.16 14.40
C LEU A 43 -9.30 22.14 13.28
N PRO A 44 -8.35 21.75 12.41
CA PRO A 44 -7.77 22.66 11.42
C PRO A 44 -8.76 23.00 10.31
N SER A 45 -9.08 24.28 10.19
CA SER A 45 -9.82 24.89 9.09
C SER A 45 -9.01 24.80 7.80
N ILE A 46 -9.37 23.86 6.92
CA ILE A 46 -8.82 23.79 5.56
C ILE A 46 -9.60 24.80 4.71
N THR A 47 -9.15 26.04 4.67
CA THR A 47 -9.62 27.02 3.69
C THR A 47 -9.03 26.70 2.32
N THR A 48 -9.44 25.60 1.71
CA THR A 48 -9.41 25.43 0.27
C THR A 48 -10.86 25.54 -0.20
N ASN A 49 -11.18 26.61 -0.94
CA ASN A 49 -12.41 26.64 -1.74
C ASN A 49 -12.25 25.56 -2.83
N ILE A 50 -12.48 24.30 -2.47
CA ILE A 50 -12.45 23.20 -3.41
C ILE A 50 -13.82 23.16 -4.07
N ASP A 51 -13.90 23.72 -5.26
CA ASP A 51 -15.02 23.54 -6.18
C ASP A 51 -15.00 22.08 -6.68
N LEU A 52 -15.38 21.17 -5.77
CA LEU A 52 -15.44 19.73 -5.97
C LEU A 52 -16.69 19.39 -6.79
N PRO A 53 -16.58 18.50 -7.79
CA PRO A 53 -17.76 17.96 -8.44
C PRO A 53 -18.62 17.20 -7.41
N PRO A 54 -19.96 17.23 -7.53
CA PRO A 54 -20.83 16.44 -6.67
C PRO A 54 -20.55 14.94 -6.81
N LEU A 55 -20.78 14.18 -5.74
CA LEU A 55 -20.76 12.72 -5.81
C LEU A 55 -21.83 12.22 -6.79
N SER A 56 -21.46 11.26 -7.63
CA SER A 56 -22.43 10.68 -8.57
C SER A 56 -23.41 9.76 -7.84
N ASP A 57 -24.68 9.75 -8.30
CA ASP A 57 -25.69 8.79 -7.82
C ASP A 57 -25.24 7.34 -8.04
N GLU A 58 -24.41 7.09 -9.05
CA GLU A 58 -23.79 5.79 -9.32
C GLU A 58 -22.84 5.38 -8.20
N LEU A 59 -22.01 6.30 -7.68
CA LEU A 59 -21.10 6.03 -6.57
C LEU A 59 -21.86 5.73 -5.27
N ILE A 60 -22.97 6.41 -5.04
CA ILE A 60 -23.77 6.25 -3.81
C ILE A 60 -24.50 4.91 -3.80
N ASN A 61 -25.05 4.50 -4.94
CA ASN A 61 -25.88 3.30 -5.04
C ASN A 61 -25.11 2.07 -5.56
N PHE A 62 -23.79 2.16 -5.72
CA PHE A 62 -22.98 1.04 -6.18
C PHE A 62 -23.02 -0.12 -5.18
N ASP A 63 -23.24 -1.33 -5.69
CA ASP A 63 -23.25 -2.58 -4.94
C ASP A 63 -22.02 -3.42 -5.34
N GLY A 64 -21.02 -3.43 -4.45
CA GLY A 64 -19.79 -4.20 -4.65
C GLY A 64 -19.99 -5.70 -4.66
N ASN A 65 -21.02 -6.21 -3.98
CA ASN A 65 -21.33 -7.64 -3.96
C ASN A 65 -21.82 -8.10 -5.33
N LYS A 66 -22.79 -7.37 -5.88
CA LYS A 66 -23.35 -7.65 -7.20
C LYS A 66 -22.28 -7.60 -8.29
N PHE A 67 -21.43 -6.58 -8.28
CA PHE A 67 -20.35 -6.48 -9.26
C PHE A 67 -19.34 -7.63 -9.11
N GLY A 68 -18.97 -8.01 -7.88
CA GLY A 68 -18.13 -9.19 -7.63
C GLY A 68 -18.71 -10.49 -8.22
N GLU A 69 -20.02 -10.71 -8.11
CA GLU A 69 -20.69 -11.86 -8.74
C GLU A 69 -20.72 -11.79 -10.27
N GLU A 70 -20.78 -10.59 -10.85
CA GLU A 70 -20.68 -10.36 -12.29
C GLU A 70 -19.26 -10.65 -12.80
N LEU A 71 -18.23 -10.28 -12.03
CA LEU A 71 -16.83 -10.61 -12.35
C LEU A 71 -16.62 -12.13 -12.44
N LEU A 72 -17.23 -12.91 -11.55
CA LEU A 72 -17.15 -14.39 -11.59
C LEU A 72 -17.72 -15.00 -12.88
N LYS A 73 -18.62 -14.31 -13.58
CA LYS A 73 -19.27 -14.76 -14.83
C LYS A 73 -18.60 -14.19 -16.08
N THR A 74 -17.65 -13.26 -15.90
CA THR A 74 -17.07 -12.49 -17.00
C THR A 74 -15.97 -13.27 -17.71
N THR A 75 -15.89 -13.16 -19.03
CA THR A 75 -14.85 -13.81 -19.86
C THR A 75 -13.57 -12.99 -19.96
N ASP A 76 -13.66 -11.67 -19.82
CA ASP A 76 -12.55 -10.71 -19.91
C ASP A 76 -12.48 -9.88 -18.62
N LEU A 77 -11.81 -10.44 -17.62
CA LEU A 77 -11.69 -9.84 -16.29
C LEU A 77 -10.93 -8.51 -16.33
N GLU A 78 -9.84 -8.44 -17.08
CA GLU A 78 -8.98 -7.25 -17.16
C GLU A 78 -9.78 -6.05 -17.66
N LYS A 79 -10.53 -6.22 -18.75
CA LYS A 79 -11.35 -5.16 -19.29
C LYS A 79 -12.45 -4.70 -18.32
N ALA A 80 -13.13 -5.64 -17.67
CA ALA A 80 -14.19 -5.31 -16.71
C ALA A 80 -13.64 -4.52 -15.51
N LEU A 81 -12.50 -4.94 -14.97
CA LEU A 81 -11.82 -4.22 -13.89
C LEU A 81 -11.35 -2.84 -14.34
N PHE A 82 -10.78 -2.70 -15.54
CA PHE A 82 -10.24 -1.43 -16.01
C PHE A 82 -11.35 -0.40 -16.27
N GLU A 83 -12.49 -0.78 -16.84
CA GLU A 83 -13.63 0.14 -17.00
C GLU A 83 -14.23 0.55 -15.65
N HIS A 84 -14.29 -0.39 -14.69
CA HIS A 84 -14.70 -0.10 -13.31
C HIS A 84 -13.76 0.91 -12.64
N TRP A 85 -12.47 0.63 -12.65
CA TRP A 85 -11.46 1.50 -12.03
C TRP A 85 -11.39 2.86 -12.71
N LYS A 86 -11.45 2.90 -14.04
CA LYS A 86 -11.55 4.14 -14.79
C LYS A 86 -12.73 5.00 -14.30
N THR A 87 -13.86 4.40 -13.96
CA THR A 87 -15.05 5.14 -13.53
C THR A 87 -14.94 5.58 -12.07
N PHE A 88 -14.64 4.67 -11.16
CA PHE A 88 -14.78 4.90 -9.72
C PHE A 88 -13.50 5.36 -9.02
N VAL A 89 -12.30 5.05 -9.52
CA VAL A 89 -11.05 5.45 -8.84
C VAL A 89 -10.91 6.98 -8.74
N PRO A 90 -11.11 7.76 -9.81
CA PRO A 90 -11.11 9.22 -9.67
C PRO A 90 -12.19 9.68 -8.69
N GLN A 91 -13.37 9.08 -8.71
CA GLN A 91 -14.46 9.46 -7.81
C GLN A 91 -14.28 9.00 -6.36
N CYS A 92 -13.38 8.06 -6.06
CA CYS A 92 -13.06 7.70 -4.68
C CYS A 92 -11.91 8.57 -4.15
N TYR A 93 -10.94 8.89 -5.01
CA TYR A 93 -9.67 9.50 -4.58
C TYR A 93 -9.45 10.96 -4.98
N ILE A 94 -10.27 11.55 -5.84
CA ILE A 94 -10.27 13.02 -6.05
C ILE A 94 -10.73 13.73 -4.77
N PHE A 95 -11.59 13.09 -3.97
CA PHE A 95 -12.15 13.62 -2.72
C PHE A 95 -11.26 13.43 -1.49
N HIS A 96 -10.06 12.86 -1.62
CA HIS A 96 -9.13 12.69 -0.50
C HIS A 96 -8.49 14.03 -0.10
N THR A 97 -9.30 14.87 0.52
CA THR A 97 -8.85 15.91 1.45
C THR A 97 -9.02 15.38 2.87
N GLN A 98 -8.17 15.83 3.80
CA GLN A 98 -8.07 15.30 5.17
C GLN A 98 -9.41 15.30 5.95
N LEU A 99 -10.43 16.03 5.47
CA LEU A 99 -11.72 16.27 6.14
C LEU A 99 -12.78 15.14 6.01
N ILE A 100 -12.70 14.25 5.01
CA ILE A 100 -13.78 13.24 4.73
C ILE A 100 -13.26 11.79 4.79
N LYS A 101 -12.16 11.59 5.53
CA LYS A 101 -11.37 10.37 5.47
C LYS A 101 -12.15 9.09 5.84
N GLY A 102 -12.94 9.09 6.91
CA GLY A 102 -13.59 7.85 7.40
C GLY A 102 -14.73 7.32 6.54
N ILE A 103 -15.67 8.18 6.11
CA ILE A 103 -16.86 7.76 5.35
C ILE A 103 -16.51 7.36 3.91
N ILE A 104 -15.57 8.07 3.28
CA ILE A 104 -15.10 7.73 1.93
C ILE A 104 -14.28 6.45 1.96
N GLU A 105 -13.50 6.18 3.01
CA GLU A 105 -12.70 4.96 3.12
C GLU A 105 -13.57 3.69 3.11
N GLN A 106 -14.68 3.65 3.85
CA GLN A 106 -15.58 2.48 3.85
C GLN A 106 -16.21 2.22 2.48
N ARG A 107 -16.78 3.24 1.83
CA ARG A 107 -17.34 3.10 0.47
C ARG A 107 -16.27 2.76 -0.56
N THR A 108 -15.05 3.29 -0.39
CA THR A 108 -13.92 2.93 -1.27
C THR A 108 -13.58 1.45 -1.15
N GLN A 109 -13.62 0.87 0.06
CA GLN A 109 -13.45 -0.57 0.25
C GLN A 109 -14.55 -1.37 -0.47
N GLU A 110 -15.81 -0.97 -0.28
CA GLU A 110 -16.95 -1.64 -0.91
C GLU A 110 -16.94 -1.54 -2.45
N ILE A 111 -16.54 -0.40 -3.01
CA ILE A 111 -16.57 -0.17 -4.45
C ILE A 111 -15.36 -0.82 -5.12
N LEU A 112 -14.16 -0.67 -4.56
CA LEU A 112 -12.91 -1.01 -5.26
C LEU A 112 -12.30 -2.34 -4.86
N PHE A 113 -12.44 -2.77 -3.60
CA PHE A 113 -11.75 -3.95 -3.06
C PHE A 113 -12.68 -5.15 -2.87
N ARG A 114 -13.90 -4.92 -2.38
CA ARG A 114 -14.90 -5.97 -2.18
C ARG A 114 -15.18 -6.81 -3.44
N PRO A 115 -15.29 -6.25 -4.66
CA PRO A 115 -15.44 -7.05 -5.86
C PRO A 115 -14.24 -7.97 -6.14
N LEU A 116 -13.02 -7.53 -5.77
CA LEU A 116 -11.80 -8.32 -5.92
C LEU A 116 -11.80 -9.50 -4.96
N ASP A 117 -12.22 -9.30 -3.71
CA ASP A 117 -12.35 -10.39 -2.73
C ASP A 117 -13.36 -11.43 -3.19
N ILE A 118 -14.54 -11.00 -3.64
CA ILE A 118 -15.58 -11.92 -4.13
C ILE A 118 -15.09 -12.67 -5.36
N TYR A 119 -14.43 -11.98 -6.30
CA TYR A 119 -13.84 -12.64 -7.46
C TYR A 119 -12.74 -13.64 -7.05
N LEU A 120 -11.89 -13.32 -6.08
CA LEU A 120 -10.81 -14.17 -5.62
C LEU A 120 -11.31 -15.39 -4.85
N TYR A 121 -12.22 -15.21 -3.89
CA TYR A 121 -12.69 -16.28 -3.01
C TYR A 121 -13.88 -17.04 -3.59
N GLY A 122 -14.71 -16.39 -4.42
CA GLY A 122 -15.77 -17.03 -5.20
C GLY A 122 -17.08 -17.13 -4.44
N THR A 123 -17.19 -16.33 -3.38
CA THR A 123 -18.30 -16.33 -2.44
C THR A 123 -18.45 -14.93 -1.86
N LEU A 124 -19.67 -14.62 -1.41
CA LEU A 124 -19.94 -13.43 -0.61
C LEU A 124 -19.41 -13.58 0.81
N ASN A 125 -19.27 -14.80 1.35
CA ASN A 125 -18.71 -15.01 2.68
C ASN A 125 -17.18 -15.14 2.63
N THR A 126 -16.51 -14.01 2.41
CA THR A 126 -15.06 -13.93 2.22
C THR A 126 -14.29 -14.28 3.49
N ASP A 127 -14.82 -13.95 4.68
CA ASP A 127 -14.15 -14.24 5.95
C ASP A 127 -14.05 -15.73 6.23
N GLU A 128 -15.14 -16.47 5.99
CA GLU A 128 -15.15 -17.94 6.11
C GLU A 128 -14.20 -18.58 5.08
N ALA A 129 -14.15 -18.05 3.86
CA ALA A 129 -13.22 -18.50 2.84
C ALA A 129 -11.76 -18.27 3.27
N ILE A 130 -11.43 -17.09 3.81
CA ILE A 130 -10.08 -16.78 4.32
C ILE A 130 -9.68 -17.73 5.45
N GLN A 131 -10.59 -17.99 6.40
CA GLN A 131 -10.34 -18.95 7.48
C GLN A 131 -10.08 -20.37 6.96
N THR A 132 -10.87 -20.79 5.97
CA THR A 132 -10.70 -22.09 5.30
C THR A 132 -9.35 -22.19 4.61
N ILE A 133 -8.95 -21.17 3.85
CA ILE A 133 -7.65 -21.13 3.15
C ILE A 133 -6.50 -21.16 4.17
N ARG A 134 -6.60 -20.40 5.27
CA ARG A 134 -5.59 -20.44 6.34
C ARG A 134 -5.42 -21.83 6.95
N SER A 135 -6.49 -22.62 7.03
CA SER A 135 -6.43 -23.99 7.54
C SER A 135 -5.65 -24.95 6.63
N PHE A 136 -5.50 -24.61 5.34
CA PHE A 136 -4.69 -25.38 4.39
C PHE A 136 -3.19 -25.09 4.51
N ASN A 137 -2.79 -24.04 5.23
CA ASN A 137 -1.38 -23.69 5.39
C ASN A 137 -0.65 -24.67 6.29
N LYS A 138 0.62 -24.92 5.98
CA LYS A 138 1.54 -25.57 6.91
C LYS A 138 2.22 -24.52 7.78
N GLN A 139 2.74 -24.98 8.91
CA GLN A 139 3.57 -24.16 9.78
C GLN A 139 4.83 -23.75 9.01
N SER A 140 5.09 -22.44 8.94
CA SER A 140 6.28 -21.91 8.28
C SER A 140 7.55 -22.37 9.01
N THR A 141 8.61 -22.64 8.25
CA THR A 141 9.95 -22.95 8.79
C THR A 141 10.85 -21.72 8.88
N VAL A 142 10.38 -20.58 8.36
CA VAL A 142 11.03 -19.28 8.38
C VAL A 142 10.09 -18.22 8.95
N CYS A 143 10.63 -17.23 9.66
CA CYS A 143 9.82 -16.17 10.27
C CYS A 143 9.51 -15.04 9.28
N GLY A 144 10.54 -14.40 8.71
CA GLY A 144 10.35 -13.30 7.75
C GLY A 144 9.67 -12.05 8.33
N HIS A 145 9.55 -11.92 9.65
CA HIS A 145 8.93 -10.75 10.28
C HIS A 145 9.68 -9.46 9.92
N LEU A 146 8.99 -8.51 9.29
CA LEU A 146 9.53 -7.20 8.96
C LEU A 146 9.54 -6.31 10.21
N PHE A 147 10.72 -5.82 10.57
CA PHE A 147 10.87 -4.91 11.69
C PHE A 147 10.31 -3.54 11.38
N LYS A 148 9.51 -3.04 12.33
CA LYS A 148 9.09 -1.65 12.37
C LYS A 148 10.18 -0.80 13.03
N SER A 149 10.14 0.51 12.79
CA SER A 149 10.97 1.45 13.55
C SER A 149 10.67 1.31 15.04
N ASP A 150 11.70 1.43 15.86
CA ASP A 150 11.66 1.31 17.31
C ASP A 150 11.34 -0.09 17.86
N GLU A 151 11.28 -1.10 16.99
CA GLU A 151 11.10 -2.50 17.41
C GLU A 151 12.42 -3.11 17.91
N PRO A 152 12.42 -3.85 19.04
CA PRO A 152 13.62 -4.52 19.53
C PRO A 152 14.05 -5.70 18.65
N THR A 153 15.35 -5.76 18.35
CA THR A 153 15.98 -6.84 17.59
C THR A 153 17.09 -7.51 18.40
N TYR A 154 17.28 -8.81 18.19
CA TYR A 154 18.23 -9.61 18.96
C TYR A 154 19.28 -10.23 18.06
N PHE A 155 20.53 -9.87 18.30
CA PHE A 155 21.69 -10.41 17.60
C PHE A 155 22.50 -11.32 18.54
N CYS A 156 22.71 -12.58 18.17
CA CYS A 156 23.45 -13.56 18.97
C CYS A 156 24.90 -13.69 18.50
N ARG A 157 25.86 -13.18 19.29
CA ARG A 157 27.30 -13.13 18.95
C ARG A 157 27.93 -14.50 18.74
N ASP A 158 27.40 -15.50 19.43
CA ASP A 158 27.97 -16.85 19.41
C ASP A 158 27.49 -17.66 18.18
N CYS A 159 26.33 -17.32 17.60
CA CYS A 159 25.67 -18.13 16.58
C CYS A 159 25.56 -17.44 15.22
N CYS A 160 25.58 -16.11 15.18
CA CYS A 160 25.46 -15.35 13.94
C CYS A 160 26.59 -15.67 12.96
N VAL A 161 26.29 -15.63 11.67
CA VAL A 161 27.32 -15.61 10.63
C VAL A 161 27.98 -14.23 10.61
N ASP A 162 27.20 -13.15 10.64
CA ASP A 162 27.69 -11.78 10.67
C ASP A 162 26.81 -10.84 11.54
N PRO A 163 27.23 -9.58 11.82
CA PRO A 163 26.53 -8.66 12.72
C PRO A 163 25.14 -8.18 12.27
N THR A 164 24.74 -8.46 11.03
CA THR A 164 23.44 -8.08 10.48
C THR A 164 22.35 -9.11 10.79
N CYS A 165 22.70 -10.33 11.23
CA CYS A 165 21.73 -11.37 11.55
C CYS A 165 20.91 -11.05 12.80
N VAL A 166 19.59 -10.99 12.68
CA VAL A 166 18.70 -10.52 13.76
C VAL A 166 17.44 -11.37 13.90
N LEU A 167 17.00 -11.51 15.15
CA LEU A 167 15.73 -12.16 15.50
C LEU A 167 14.73 -11.14 16.05
N CYS A 168 13.45 -11.35 15.74
CA CYS A 168 12.36 -10.67 16.43
C CYS A 168 12.20 -11.17 17.87
N THR A 169 11.48 -10.41 18.70
CA THR A 169 11.24 -10.74 20.10
C THR A 169 10.68 -12.15 20.27
N GLU A 170 9.65 -12.50 19.48
CA GLU A 170 8.99 -13.78 19.60
C GLU A 170 9.93 -14.95 19.26
N CYS A 171 10.65 -14.87 18.14
CA CYS A 171 11.61 -15.90 17.75
C CYS A 171 12.76 -16.01 18.73
N PHE A 172 13.29 -14.90 19.22
CA PHE A 172 14.37 -14.90 20.19
C PHE A 172 13.95 -15.61 21.49
N LEU A 173 12.78 -15.26 22.03
CA LEU A 173 12.24 -15.88 23.25
C LEU A 173 11.99 -17.38 23.10
N GLN A 174 11.68 -17.84 21.88
CA GLN A 174 11.43 -19.25 21.56
C GLN A 174 12.65 -20.00 21.00
N SER A 175 13.84 -19.41 21.08
CA SER A 175 15.08 -19.99 20.57
C SER A 175 16.10 -20.27 21.68
N GLU A 176 17.12 -21.05 21.35
CA GLU A 176 18.27 -21.27 22.24
C GLU A 176 19.17 -20.03 22.34
N HIS A 177 19.07 -19.07 21.41
CA HIS A 177 19.89 -17.85 21.41
C HIS A 177 19.72 -17.01 22.70
N ARG A 178 18.58 -17.10 23.39
CA ARG A 178 18.37 -16.45 24.69
C ARG A 178 19.30 -16.90 25.80
N LYS A 179 19.93 -18.07 25.64
CA LYS A 179 20.90 -18.65 26.58
C LYS A 179 22.36 -18.33 26.20
N HIS A 180 22.60 -17.63 25.10
CA HIS A 180 23.93 -17.26 24.61
C HIS A 180 24.26 -15.80 24.86
N ARG A 181 25.45 -15.35 24.43
CA ARG A 181 25.80 -13.93 24.46
C ARG A 181 25.13 -13.22 23.29
N TYR A 182 24.05 -12.51 23.59
CA TYR A 182 23.34 -11.69 22.63
C TYR A 182 23.47 -10.20 22.95
N LYS A 183 23.10 -9.37 21.97
CA LYS A 183 22.90 -7.93 22.14
C LYS A 183 21.51 -7.58 21.61
N MET A 184 20.77 -6.78 22.37
CA MET A 184 19.56 -6.14 21.90
C MET A 184 19.94 -4.83 21.21
N ASN A 185 19.36 -4.59 20.03
CA ASN A 185 19.39 -3.30 19.37
C ASN A 185 17.93 -2.83 19.14
N VAL A 186 17.78 -1.57 18.75
CA VAL A 186 16.50 -1.02 18.31
C VAL A 186 16.56 -0.90 16.80
N SER A 187 15.57 -1.45 16.10
CA SER A 187 15.47 -1.37 14.66
C SER A 187 15.15 0.04 14.21
N ALA A 188 15.85 0.50 13.17
CA ALA A 188 15.43 1.71 12.44
C ALA A 188 14.25 1.43 11.48
N GLY A 189 13.83 0.17 11.37
CA GLY A 189 12.86 -0.32 10.37
C GLY A 189 13.55 -0.91 9.13
N GLY A 190 12.82 -1.73 8.38
CA GLY A 190 13.24 -2.20 7.05
C GLY A 190 14.10 -3.47 6.99
N GLY A 191 14.42 -4.09 8.14
CA GLY A 191 15.08 -5.40 8.21
C GLY A 191 14.10 -6.54 8.50
N TYR A 192 14.53 -7.79 8.34
CA TYR A 192 13.69 -8.98 8.52
C TYR A 192 14.26 -9.93 9.58
N CYS A 193 13.38 -10.67 10.26
CA CYS A 193 13.79 -11.71 11.18
C CYS A 193 14.38 -12.91 10.42
N ASP A 194 15.63 -13.25 10.73
CA ASP A 194 16.39 -14.31 10.07
C ASP A 194 16.13 -15.70 10.66
N CYS A 195 15.11 -15.86 11.50
CA CYS A 195 14.76 -17.17 12.05
C CYS A 195 14.38 -18.12 10.91
N GLY A 196 15.07 -19.27 10.85
CA GLY A 196 14.91 -20.27 9.80
C GLY A 196 15.85 -20.11 8.60
N ASP A 197 16.62 -19.01 8.53
CA ASP A 197 17.61 -18.82 7.47
C ASP A 197 18.95 -19.49 7.84
N SER A 198 19.27 -20.58 7.14
CA SER A 198 20.52 -21.32 7.33
C SER A 198 21.78 -20.51 6.94
N GLU A 199 21.64 -19.45 6.15
CA GLU A 199 22.75 -18.56 5.79
C GLU A 199 23.08 -17.54 6.89
N ALA A 200 22.12 -17.24 7.77
CA ALA A 200 22.28 -16.26 8.85
C ALA A 200 22.86 -16.88 10.14
N TRP A 201 22.63 -18.17 10.39
CA TRP A 201 22.96 -18.83 11.67
C TRP A 201 23.85 -20.05 11.50
N LYS A 202 24.97 -20.09 12.24
CA LYS A 202 25.88 -21.25 12.32
C LYS A 202 25.26 -22.44 13.05
N GLN A 203 24.36 -22.16 14.00
CA GLN A 203 23.69 -23.14 14.85
C GLN A 203 22.38 -22.54 15.38
N TYR A 204 21.44 -23.42 15.76
CA TYR A 204 20.10 -23.04 16.24
C TYR A 204 19.32 -22.20 15.23
N VAL A 205 19.40 -22.58 13.94
CA VAL A 205 18.77 -21.89 12.81
C VAL A 205 17.28 -21.61 13.03
N HIS A 206 16.56 -22.55 13.66
CA HIS A 206 15.12 -22.46 13.89
C HIS A 206 14.79 -22.24 15.37
N CYS A 207 13.77 -21.41 15.63
CA CYS A 207 13.10 -21.35 16.93
C CYS A 207 12.00 -22.42 17.02
N ASN A 208 11.43 -22.62 18.22
CA ASN A 208 10.39 -23.63 18.44
C ASN A 208 9.10 -23.39 17.63
N LEU A 209 8.85 -22.16 17.17
CA LEU A 209 7.70 -21.80 16.34
C LEU A 209 7.93 -22.09 14.85
N HIS A 210 9.18 -22.26 14.42
CA HIS A 210 9.56 -22.39 13.01
C HIS A 210 10.37 -23.68 12.77
N LEU A 211 10.11 -24.73 13.55
CA LEU A 211 10.80 -26.00 13.42
C LEU A 211 10.45 -26.68 12.09
N PRO A 212 11.46 -27.21 11.36
CA PRO A 212 11.24 -28.12 10.24
C PRO A 212 10.47 -29.36 10.75
N ARG A 213 9.43 -29.79 10.05
CA ARG A 213 8.78 -31.09 10.29
C ARG A 213 9.36 -32.12 9.31
N ASP A 214 9.37 -33.40 9.68
CA ASP A 214 10.00 -34.49 8.91
C ASP A 214 9.42 -34.68 7.48
N ASP A 215 8.27 -34.07 7.16
CA ASP A 215 7.61 -34.11 5.84
C ASP A 215 8.04 -32.97 4.89
N ASN A 216 9.30 -32.53 4.94
CA ASN A 216 9.81 -31.40 4.16
C ASN A 216 10.19 -31.73 2.69
N ASN A 217 9.75 -32.87 2.17
CA ASN A 217 9.90 -33.23 0.75
C ASN A 217 8.65 -32.85 -0.08
N GLU A 218 7.90 -31.83 0.33
CA GLU A 218 6.82 -31.30 -0.52
C GLU A 218 7.42 -30.52 -1.68
N SER A 219 7.01 -30.91 -2.89
CA SER A 219 7.30 -30.16 -4.09
C SER A 219 6.48 -28.87 -4.15
N ALA A 220 6.86 -27.94 -5.02
CA ALA A 220 6.06 -26.74 -5.29
C ALA A 220 4.62 -27.09 -5.71
N ASP A 221 4.44 -28.20 -6.45
CA ASP A 221 3.13 -28.68 -6.87
C ASP A 221 2.27 -29.11 -5.67
N ASP A 222 2.88 -29.73 -4.64
CA ASP A 222 2.16 -30.16 -3.44
C ASP A 222 1.62 -28.96 -2.64
N ILE A 223 2.39 -27.86 -2.56
CA ILE A 223 1.97 -26.61 -1.93
C ILE A 223 0.75 -26.03 -2.66
N LEU A 224 0.82 -25.94 -3.99
CA LEU A 224 -0.29 -25.42 -4.80
C LEU A 224 -1.52 -26.34 -4.73
N ASN A 225 -1.33 -27.66 -4.71
CA ASN A 225 -2.43 -28.62 -4.68
C ASN A 225 -3.22 -28.62 -3.37
N ARG A 226 -2.74 -27.95 -2.31
CA ARG A 226 -3.52 -27.68 -1.09
C ARG A 226 -4.65 -26.66 -1.32
N LEU A 227 -4.53 -25.82 -2.35
CA LEU A 227 -5.58 -24.88 -2.74
C LEU A 227 -6.49 -25.50 -3.82
N PRO A 228 -7.82 -25.26 -3.74
CA PRO A 228 -8.75 -25.60 -4.81
C PRO A 228 -8.30 -25.07 -6.17
N SER A 229 -8.49 -25.85 -7.24
CA SER A 229 -7.99 -25.51 -8.59
C SER A 229 -8.65 -24.25 -9.16
N ASP A 230 -9.93 -24.03 -8.86
CA ASP A 230 -10.67 -22.82 -9.24
C ASP A 230 -10.14 -21.58 -8.51
N LEU A 231 -9.80 -21.70 -7.23
CA LEU A 231 -9.19 -20.64 -6.44
C LEU A 231 -7.81 -20.28 -6.99
N ARG A 232 -6.99 -21.29 -7.32
CA ARG A 232 -5.68 -21.07 -7.95
C ARG A 232 -5.77 -20.31 -9.27
N LEU A 233 -6.72 -20.69 -10.12
CA LEU A 233 -6.91 -20.05 -11.43
C LEU A 233 -7.29 -18.57 -11.26
N ARG A 234 -8.25 -18.28 -10.38
CA ARG A 234 -8.71 -16.91 -10.11
C ARG A 234 -7.63 -16.07 -9.46
N ALA A 235 -6.88 -16.63 -8.50
CA ALA A 235 -5.73 -15.97 -7.88
C ALA A 235 -4.65 -15.63 -8.92
N LYS A 236 -4.28 -16.57 -9.79
CA LYS A 236 -3.28 -16.33 -10.85
C LYS A 236 -3.73 -15.21 -11.80
N GLN A 237 -4.97 -15.26 -12.27
CA GLN A 237 -5.54 -14.23 -13.16
C GLN A 237 -5.57 -12.86 -12.48
N LEU A 238 -6.06 -12.79 -11.24
CA LEU A 238 -6.17 -11.54 -10.51
C LEU A 238 -4.78 -10.96 -10.18
N PHE A 239 -3.86 -11.76 -9.65
CA PHE A 239 -2.52 -11.28 -9.29
C PHE A 239 -1.74 -10.77 -10.49
N HIS A 240 -1.84 -11.45 -11.64
CA HIS A 240 -1.27 -10.98 -12.90
C HIS A 240 -1.81 -9.59 -13.28
N ILE A 241 -3.14 -9.42 -13.34
CA ILE A 241 -3.76 -8.14 -13.69
C ILE A 241 -3.37 -7.03 -12.71
N LEU A 242 -3.41 -7.32 -11.40
CA LEU A 242 -3.05 -6.35 -10.36
C LEU A 242 -1.59 -5.93 -10.47
N LEU A 243 -0.65 -6.88 -10.59
CA LEU A 243 0.78 -6.58 -10.74
C LEU A 243 1.05 -5.72 -11.98
N HIS A 244 0.51 -6.12 -13.13
CA HIS A 244 0.67 -5.37 -14.37
C HIS A 244 0.11 -3.94 -14.25
N PHE A 245 -1.08 -3.79 -13.66
CA PHE A 245 -1.69 -2.48 -13.43
C PHE A 245 -0.86 -1.61 -12.48
N ILE A 246 -0.44 -2.16 -11.33
CA ILE A 246 0.35 -1.46 -10.31
C ILE A 246 1.66 -0.97 -10.92
N ILE A 247 2.42 -1.86 -11.54
CA ILE A 247 3.77 -1.55 -12.03
C ILE A 247 3.71 -0.57 -13.19
N LYS A 248 2.72 -0.72 -14.08
CA LYS A 248 2.47 0.25 -15.13
C LYS A 248 2.21 1.64 -14.58
N LEU A 249 1.37 1.80 -13.56
CA LEU A 249 1.04 3.13 -13.02
C LEU A 249 2.15 3.73 -12.15
N LEU A 250 2.82 2.91 -11.35
CA LEU A 250 3.89 3.39 -10.46
C LEU A 250 5.19 3.69 -11.22
N CYS A 251 5.50 2.93 -12.27
CA CYS A 251 6.73 3.09 -13.06
C CYS A 251 6.57 3.95 -14.32
N THR A 252 5.38 4.51 -14.59
CA THR A 252 5.17 5.44 -15.72
C THR A 252 5.61 6.85 -15.34
N GLU A 253 6.61 7.39 -16.06
CA GLU A 253 7.10 8.76 -15.87
C GLU A 253 6.18 9.80 -16.51
N ASN A 254 5.75 9.53 -17.75
CA ASN A 254 4.90 10.42 -18.52
C ASN A 254 3.47 9.91 -18.51
N TYR A 255 2.60 10.64 -17.81
CA TYR A 255 1.18 10.29 -17.69
C TYR A 255 0.46 10.18 -19.06
N GLN A 256 1.01 10.76 -20.13
CA GLN A 256 0.46 10.62 -21.49
C GLN A 256 0.58 9.19 -22.04
N ASP A 257 1.53 8.39 -21.52
CA ASP A 257 1.79 7.02 -21.96
C ASP A 257 0.82 6.01 -21.33
N ILE A 258 -0.10 6.48 -20.49
CA ILE A 258 -1.17 5.64 -19.93
C ILE A 258 -2.13 5.24 -21.06
N PRO A 259 -2.56 3.95 -21.09
CA PRO A 259 -3.52 3.45 -22.06
C PRO A 259 -4.76 4.33 -22.13
N ASN A 260 -5.26 4.52 -23.35
CA ASN A 260 -6.51 5.25 -23.55
C ASN A 260 -7.69 4.60 -22.83
N ASP A 261 -7.60 3.30 -22.54
CA ASP A 261 -8.63 2.52 -21.86
C ASP A 261 -8.86 2.96 -20.41
N LEU A 262 -7.94 3.75 -19.82
CA LEU A 262 -8.09 4.34 -18.48
C LEU A 262 -8.41 5.85 -18.51
N LYS A 263 -8.52 6.46 -19.69
CA LYS A 263 -8.87 7.88 -19.84
C LYS A 263 -10.39 8.05 -19.89
N ASN A 264 -10.92 8.98 -19.11
CA ASN A 264 -12.36 9.27 -19.00
C ASN A 264 -12.63 10.79 -18.97
N GLU A 265 -13.84 11.19 -18.58
CA GLU A 265 -14.21 12.61 -18.43
C GLU A 265 -13.36 13.38 -17.40
N TYR A 266 -12.80 12.71 -16.40
CA TYR A 266 -11.86 13.31 -15.45
C TYR A 266 -10.45 13.44 -16.04
N TRP A 267 -10.20 12.85 -17.21
CA TRP A 267 -8.95 12.95 -17.95
C TRP A 267 -9.00 14.07 -19.00
N ASP A 268 -10.06 14.15 -19.81
CA ASP A 268 -10.16 15.13 -20.92
C ASP A 268 -11.50 15.89 -21.01
N GLY A 269 -12.42 15.71 -20.06
CA GLY A 269 -13.72 16.38 -20.03
C GLY A 269 -13.79 17.61 -19.11
N ASP A 270 -15.01 18.07 -18.85
CA ASP A 270 -15.30 19.29 -18.08
C ASP A 270 -14.88 19.18 -16.59
N HIS A 271 -14.81 17.95 -16.07
CA HIS A 271 -14.37 17.64 -14.71
C HIS A 271 -12.85 17.51 -14.58
N LYS A 272 -12.08 17.81 -15.65
CA LYS A 272 -10.61 17.74 -15.61
C LYS A 272 -10.03 18.70 -14.58
N ARG A 273 -9.44 18.13 -13.54
CA ARG A 273 -8.67 18.85 -12.51
C ARG A 273 -7.20 18.51 -12.62
N TYR A 274 -6.36 19.46 -12.24
CA TYR A 274 -4.92 19.29 -12.12
C TYR A 274 -4.52 19.35 -10.65
N VAL A 275 -3.38 18.75 -10.36
CA VAL A 275 -2.74 18.83 -9.05
C VAL A 275 -1.34 19.38 -9.16
N THR A 276 -0.95 20.17 -8.17
CA THR A 276 0.45 20.56 -7.97
C THR A 276 1.07 19.56 -7.00
N MET A 277 2.02 18.77 -7.49
CA MET A 277 2.74 17.76 -6.73
C MET A 277 4.09 18.32 -6.28
N LEU A 278 4.35 18.29 -4.97
CA LEU A 278 5.65 18.59 -4.37
C LEU A 278 6.42 17.28 -4.15
N PHE A 279 7.70 17.25 -4.49
CA PHE A 279 8.58 16.10 -4.28
C PHE A 279 9.64 16.40 -3.22
N ASN A 280 10.02 15.38 -2.45
CA ASN A 280 11.15 15.49 -1.54
C ASN A 280 12.45 15.63 -2.34
N ASP A 281 13.34 16.50 -1.89
CA ASP A 281 14.66 16.69 -2.49
C ASP A 281 15.84 16.52 -1.52
N GLU A 282 15.57 16.13 -0.26
CA GLU A 282 16.57 15.91 0.82
C GLU A 282 17.48 17.12 1.11
N VAL A 283 17.26 18.26 0.45
CA VAL A 283 18.10 19.47 0.54
C VAL A 283 17.42 20.53 1.39
N HIS A 284 16.11 20.71 1.24
CA HIS A 284 15.38 21.75 1.96
C HIS A 284 14.96 21.30 3.36
N THR A 285 15.08 22.23 4.33
CA THR A 285 14.58 22.01 5.70
C THR A 285 13.07 22.15 5.78
N TYR A 286 12.46 21.51 6.80
CA TYR A 286 11.03 21.62 7.09
C TYR A 286 10.57 23.09 7.15
N ASP A 287 11.29 23.96 7.87
CA ASP A 287 10.93 25.37 8.01
C ASP A 287 10.95 26.12 6.67
N GLN A 288 11.89 25.81 5.78
CA GLN A 288 11.93 26.42 4.45
C GLN A 288 10.72 26.00 3.62
N VAL A 289 10.37 24.71 3.63
CA VAL A 289 9.21 24.17 2.91
C VAL A 289 7.92 24.81 3.45
N ILE A 290 7.73 24.87 4.76
CA ILE A 290 6.54 25.47 5.41
C ILE A 290 6.37 26.93 5.00
N ASN A 291 7.44 27.73 5.09
CA ASN A 291 7.41 29.15 4.75
C ASN A 291 7.08 29.40 3.27
N VAL A 292 7.51 28.51 2.38
CA VAL A 292 7.21 28.58 0.95
C VAL A 292 5.76 28.18 0.69
N LEU A 293 5.27 27.10 1.32
CA LEU A 293 3.89 26.63 1.18
C LEU A 293 2.87 27.65 1.70
N SER A 294 3.08 28.22 2.89
CA SER A 294 2.17 29.23 3.46
C SER A 294 1.97 30.45 2.55
N ARG A 295 2.92 30.74 1.66
CA ARG A 295 2.80 31.84 0.69
C ARG A 295 2.25 31.40 -0.67
N ALA A 296 2.57 30.18 -1.11
CA ALA A 296 2.18 29.67 -2.43
C ALA A 296 0.75 29.15 -2.49
N ILE A 297 0.28 28.52 -1.42
CA ILE A 297 -1.07 27.93 -1.32
C ILE A 297 -1.92 28.56 -0.22
N GLN A 298 -1.40 29.59 0.45
CA GLN A 298 -2.08 30.30 1.54
C GLN A 298 -2.48 29.40 2.72
N CYS A 299 -1.72 28.32 2.96
CA CYS A 299 -1.97 27.42 4.07
C CYS A 299 -1.43 27.96 5.40
N THR A 300 -2.03 27.50 6.50
CA THR A 300 -1.58 27.72 7.86
C THR A 300 -0.22 27.05 8.11
N LYS A 301 0.46 27.44 9.19
CA LYS A 301 1.72 26.78 9.59
C LYS A 301 1.53 25.30 9.95
N GLN A 302 0.37 24.96 10.53
CA GLN A 302 0.04 23.58 10.88
C GLN A 302 -0.11 22.71 9.63
N GLU A 303 -0.89 23.16 8.66
CA GLU A 303 -1.01 22.48 7.36
C GLU A 303 0.35 22.39 6.63
N GLY A 304 1.15 23.45 6.70
CA GLY A 304 2.52 23.43 6.18
C GLY A 304 3.38 22.35 6.82
N HIS A 305 3.30 22.17 8.14
CA HIS A 305 4.00 21.10 8.86
C HIS A 305 3.51 19.71 8.43
N GLU A 306 2.20 19.53 8.23
CA GLU A 306 1.64 18.28 7.74
C GLU A 306 2.15 17.96 6.33
N PHE A 307 2.13 18.92 5.40
CA PHE A 307 2.69 18.71 4.06
C PHE A 307 4.18 18.38 4.08
N ALA A 308 4.96 19.08 4.91
CA ALA A 308 6.40 18.82 5.07
C ALA A 308 6.67 17.42 5.67
N SER A 309 5.84 16.97 6.60
CA SER A 309 5.94 15.62 7.17
C SER A 309 5.52 14.54 6.18
N LEU A 310 4.48 14.78 5.40
CA LEU A 310 4.00 13.88 4.36
C LEU A 310 5.01 13.74 3.22
N VAL A 311 5.59 14.84 2.75
CA VAL A 311 6.59 14.78 1.66
C VAL A 311 7.86 14.06 2.11
N ASP A 312 8.30 14.21 3.36
CA ASP A 312 9.45 13.47 3.88
C ASP A 312 9.16 11.96 4.04
N ARG A 313 7.99 11.62 4.57
CA ARG A 313 7.58 10.23 4.80
C ARG A 313 7.28 9.50 3.49
N GLU A 314 6.42 10.07 2.66
CA GLU A 314 5.94 9.45 1.42
C GLU A 314 6.91 9.70 0.25
N GLY A 315 7.69 10.78 0.27
CA GLY A 315 8.56 11.21 -0.82
C GLY A 315 7.90 12.19 -1.80
N ARG A 316 6.57 12.37 -1.73
CA ARG A 316 5.80 13.35 -2.50
C ARG A 316 4.47 13.68 -1.83
N THR A 317 3.90 14.84 -2.10
CA THR A 317 2.57 15.22 -1.60
C THR A 317 1.83 16.16 -2.55
N VAL A 318 0.49 16.07 -2.56
CA VAL A 318 -0.38 16.98 -3.29
C VAL A 318 -0.62 18.22 -2.44
N ILE A 319 -0.21 19.37 -2.94
CA ILE A 319 -0.33 20.65 -2.20
C ILE A 319 -1.49 21.52 -2.69
N ARG A 320 -2.00 21.26 -3.90
CA ARG A 320 -3.14 22.00 -4.49
C ARG A 320 -3.84 21.15 -5.53
N ILE A 321 -5.17 21.24 -5.57
CA ILE A 321 -6.04 20.62 -6.58
C ILE A 321 -6.92 21.73 -7.18
N GLY A 322 -7.08 21.76 -8.50
CA GLY A 322 -7.96 22.74 -9.14
C GLY A 322 -7.76 22.89 -10.65
N PRO A 323 -8.22 24.00 -11.25
CA PRO A 323 -7.92 24.34 -12.63
C PRO A 323 -6.41 24.45 -12.88
N LYS A 324 -5.99 24.21 -14.13
CA LYS A 324 -4.57 24.20 -14.51
C LYS A 324 -3.85 25.49 -14.13
N ASP A 325 -4.49 26.64 -14.37
CA ASP A 325 -3.87 27.96 -14.17
C ASP A 325 -3.51 28.20 -12.71
N GLN A 326 -4.39 27.81 -11.78
CA GLN A 326 -4.16 27.92 -10.34
C GLN A 326 -3.02 27.01 -9.87
N CYS A 327 -2.92 25.80 -10.44
CA CYS A 327 -1.82 24.87 -10.13
C CYS A 327 -0.48 25.39 -10.68
N VAL A 328 -0.49 25.98 -11.88
CA VAL A 328 0.68 26.62 -12.48
C VAL A 328 1.13 27.83 -11.65
N GLU A 329 0.21 28.64 -11.16
CA GLU A 329 0.50 29.77 -10.28
C GLU A 329 1.18 29.32 -8.98
N ALA A 330 0.66 28.27 -8.34
CA ALA A 330 1.27 27.69 -7.14
C ALA A 330 2.70 27.19 -7.42
N LYS A 331 2.91 26.42 -8.50
CA LYS A 331 4.23 25.95 -8.94
C LYS A 331 5.21 27.11 -9.19
N ASN A 332 4.77 28.14 -9.89
CA ASN A 332 5.60 29.31 -10.20
C ASN A 332 5.98 30.09 -8.95
N THR A 333 5.07 30.22 -7.99
CA THR A 333 5.32 30.88 -6.71
C THR A 333 6.37 30.15 -5.88
N ILE A 334 6.29 28.81 -5.84
CA ILE A 334 7.29 27.97 -5.16
C ILE A 334 8.67 28.12 -5.81
N ARG A 335 8.72 28.02 -7.15
CA ARG A 335 9.96 28.14 -7.93
C ARG A 335 10.63 29.51 -7.77
N ALA A 336 9.85 30.59 -7.80
CA ALA A 336 10.38 31.95 -7.65
C ALA A 336 11.01 32.20 -6.27
N ARG A 337 10.59 31.44 -5.24
CA ARG A 337 11.05 31.59 -3.86
C ARG A 337 12.21 30.65 -3.49
N THR A 338 12.49 29.66 -4.34
CA THR A 338 13.54 28.66 -4.18
C THR A 338 14.57 28.82 -5.30
N ALA A 339 15.09 30.05 -5.47
CA ALA A 339 15.83 30.43 -6.67
C ALA A 339 17.22 29.78 -6.81
N GLU A 340 17.90 29.49 -5.69
CA GLU A 340 19.23 28.86 -5.71
C GLU A 340 19.15 27.36 -6.00
N ILE A 341 18.19 26.66 -5.37
CA ILE A 341 17.87 25.24 -5.61
C ILE A 341 16.34 25.14 -5.61
N PRO A 342 15.68 25.02 -6.77
CA PRO A 342 14.22 25.02 -6.81
C PRO A 342 13.65 23.73 -6.23
N LEU A 343 12.70 23.88 -5.31
CA LEU A 343 11.88 22.74 -4.85
C LEU A 343 11.23 22.09 -6.08
N LYS A 344 11.37 20.77 -6.18
CA LYS A 344 10.82 20.02 -7.31
C LYS A 344 9.29 19.98 -7.22
N CYS A 345 8.63 20.70 -8.11
CA CYS A 345 7.17 20.70 -8.26
C CYS A 345 6.75 20.37 -9.68
N GLU A 346 5.84 19.43 -9.86
CA GLU A 346 5.28 19.08 -11.16
C GLU A 346 3.75 19.08 -11.15
N ILE A 347 3.16 19.21 -12.34
CA ILE A 347 1.71 19.30 -12.51
C ILE A 347 1.21 18.06 -13.24
N TYR A 348 0.23 17.40 -12.63
CA TYR A 348 -0.37 16.18 -13.16
C TYR A 348 -1.90 16.30 -13.22
N PRO A 349 -2.58 15.55 -14.11
CA PRO A 349 -4.01 15.35 -14.00
C PRO A 349 -4.36 14.68 -12.66
N SER A 350 -5.44 15.12 -12.01
CA SER A 350 -5.89 14.55 -10.73
C SER A 350 -6.24 13.08 -10.86
N SER A 351 -6.94 12.70 -11.93
CA SER A 351 -7.29 11.31 -12.27
C SER A 351 -6.07 10.39 -12.34
N PHE A 352 -4.95 10.87 -12.89
CA PHE A 352 -3.70 10.11 -12.90
C PHE A 352 -3.17 9.85 -11.49
N ILE A 353 -3.15 10.88 -10.65
CA ILE A 353 -2.65 10.75 -9.27
C ILE A 353 -3.58 9.86 -8.43
N SER A 354 -4.90 9.94 -8.63
CA SER A 354 -5.87 9.01 -8.04
C SER A 354 -5.59 7.56 -8.43
N LEU A 355 -5.28 7.29 -9.71
CA LEU A 355 -4.88 5.96 -10.18
C LEU A 355 -3.58 5.49 -9.53
N GLN A 356 -2.56 6.36 -9.40
CA GLN A 356 -1.32 6.00 -8.73
C GLN A 356 -1.53 5.71 -7.23
N TYR A 357 -2.36 6.48 -6.56
CA TYR A 357 -2.70 6.22 -5.15
C TYR A 357 -3.47 4.91 -5.00
N PHE A 358 -4.43 4.65 -5.88
CA PHE A 358 -5.13 3.36 -5.92
C PHE A 358 -4.17 2.18 -6.17
N ALA A 359 -3.20 2.33 -7.08
CA ALA A 359 -2.17 1.32 -7.30
C ALA A 359 -1.34 1.03 -6.03
N GLN A 360 -1.04 2.04 -5.20
CA GLN A 360 -0.39 1.81 -3.91
C GLN A 360 -1.30 1.05 -2.92
N LYS A 361 -2.61 1.33 -2.94
CA LYS A 361 -3.58 0.60 -2.10
C LYS A 361 -3.79 -0.84 -2.58
N LEU A 362 -3.83 -1.07 -3.89
CA LEU A 362 -3.82 -2.42 -4.48
C LEU A 362 -2.56 -3.19 -4.11
N LEU A 363 -1.40 -2.53 -4.04
CA LEU A 363 -0.16 -3.15 -3.60
C LEU A 363 -0.25 -3.60 -2.13
N SER A 364 -0.86 -2.79 -1.26
CA SER A 364 -1.11 -3.16 0.15
C SER A 364 -2.10 -4.34 0.24
N TYR A 365 -3.22 -4.25 -0.49
CA TYR A 365 -4.19 -5.35 -0.59
C TYR A 365 -3.55 -6.66 -1.06
N LEU A 366 -2.67 -6.59 -2.06
CA LEU A 366 -1.97 -7.74 -2.60
C LEU A 366 -1.00 -8.34 -1.56
N GLN A 367 -0.27 -7.51 -0.82
CA GLN A 367 0.57 -7.95 0.31
C GLN A 367 -0.25 -8.70 1.37
N ASP A 368 -1.37 -8.13 1.80
CA ASP A 368 -2.25 -8.74 2.80
C ASP A 368 -2.83 -10.06 2.30
N THR A 369 -3.27 -10.09 1.04
CA THR A 369 -3.83 -11.30 0.41
C THR A 369 -2.81 -12.42 0.32
N ILE A 370 -1.59 -12.10 -0.13
CA ILE A 370 -0.50 -13.08 -0.26
C ILE A 370 -0.07 -13.62 1.11
N ALA A 371 -0.15 -12.81 2.17
CA ALA A 371 0.18 -13.27 3.51
C ALA A 371 -0.78 -14.38 4.01
N ILE A 372 -2.01 -14.45 3.49
CA ILE A 372 -3.04 -15.41 3.91
C ILE A 372 -2.60 -16.86 3.70
N SER A 373 -1.90 -17.17 2.60
CA SER A 373 -1.53 -18.55 2.27
C SER A 373 -0.17 -18.68 1.58
N ASP A 374 0.54 -19.77 1.91
CA ASP A 374 1.77 -20.17 1.20
C ASP A 374 1.51 -20.49 -0.27
N GLY A 375 0.35 -21.06 -0.61
CA GLY A 375 -0.07 -21.25 -1.99
C GLY A 375 -0.25 -19.92 -2.74
N PHE A 376 -0.83 -18.90 -2.10
CA PHE A 376 -0.94 -17.56 -2.72
C PHE A 376 0.43 -16.90 -2.92
N ARG A 377 1.36 -17.03 -1.96
CA ARG A 377 2.76 -16.60 -2.15
C ARG A 377 3.40 -17.24 -3.36
N ARG A 378 3.22 -18.55 -3.55
CA ARG A 378 3.80 -19.26 -4.69
C ARG A 378 3.20 -18.78 -6.02
N ILE A 379 1.89 -18.63 -6.11
CA ILE A 379 1.20 -18.10 -7.30
C ILE A 379 1.70 -16.70 -7.64
N PHE A 380 1.85 -15.83 -6.64
CA PHE A 380 2.38 -14.48 -6.86
C PHE A 380 3.81 -14.50 -7.42
N CYS A 381 4.69 -15.33 -6.85
CA CYS A 381 6.06 -15.47 -7.35
C CYS A 381 6.09 -15.98 -8.80
N GLU A 382 5.18 -16.88 -9.18
CA GLU A 382 5.04 -17.33 -10.57
C GLU A 382 4.59 -16.21 -11.50
N CYS A 383 3.60 -15.40 -11.11
CA CYS A 383 3.13 -14.25 -11.90
C CYS A 383 4.23 -13.20 -12.09
N GLU A 384 5.03 -12.94 -11.06
CA GLU A 384 6.11 -11.95 -11.14
C GLU A 384 7.20 -12.35 -12.14
N MET A 385 7.41 -13.65 -12.32
CA MET A 385 8.44 -14.21 -13.20
C MET A 385 7.97 -14.33 -14.66
N GLU A 386 6.72 -13.95 -14.96
CA GLU A 386 6.23 -13.88 -16.33
C GLU A 386 6.94 -12.72 -17.07
N CYS A 387 7.54 -13.03 -18.21
CA CYS A 387 8.25 -12.04 -19.03
C CYS A 387 7.25 -11.09 -19.69
N ASP A 388 7.58 -9.79 -19.73
CA ASP A 388 6.88 -8.85 -20.61
C ASP A 388 7.25 -9.19 -22.07
N ASP A 389 6.28 -9.72 -22.84
CA ASP A 389 6.42 -10.20 -24.22
C ASP A 389 7.12 -9.20 -25.17
N LYS A 390 7.09 -7.90 -24.84
CA LYS A 390 7.66 -6.84 -25.70
C LYS A 390 9.13 -6.55 -25.43
N GLN A 391 9.62 -6.80 -24.22
CA GLN A 391 10.97 -6.40 -23.79
C GLN A 391 11.82 -7.58 -23.32
N ASN A 392 11.21 -8.76 -23.09
CA ASN A 392 11.87 -9.95 -22.53
C ASN A 392 12.55 -9.66 -21.18
N ILE A 393 12.00 -8.69 -20.44
CA ILE A 393 12.42 -8.28 -19.10
C ILE A 393 11.35 -8.81 -18.13
N ILE A 394 11.81 -9.41 -17.04
CA ILE A 394 10.92 -9.89 -15.98
C ILE A 394 10.37 -8.69 -15.21
N ILE A 395 9.15 -8.80 -14.70
CA ILE A 395 8.49 -7.73 -13.94
C ILE A 395 9.38 -7.20 -12.80
N THR A 396 10.01 -8.09 -12.04
CA THR A 396 11.00 -7.75 -11.00
C THR A 396 12.12 -6.86 -11.52
N GLU A 397 12.72 -7.25 -12.64
CA GLU A 397 13.85 -6.55 -13.26
C GLU A 397 13.43 -5.15 -13.72
N LYS A 398 12.22 -5.01 -14.26
CA LYS A 398 11.65 -3.71 -14.65
C LYS A 398 11.47 -2.77 -13.45
N VAL A 399 11.00 -3.30 -12.31
CA VAL A 399 10.86 -2.49 -11.09
C VAL A 399 12.22 -2.09 -10.53
N LEU A 400 13.18 -3.02 -10.47
CA LEU A 400 14.53 -2.74 -10.01
C LEU A 400 15.26 -1.71 -10.90
N LEU A 401 15.13 -1.81 -12.22
CA LEU A 401 15.66 -0.81 -13.17
C LEU A 401 14.97 0.55 -13.03
N GLY A 402 13.67 0.54 -12.70
CA GLY A 402 12.84 1.73 -12.50
C GLY A 402 12.91 2.35 -11.10
N GLU A 403 13.67 1.77 -10.17
CA GLU A 403 13.66 2.13 -8.74
C GLU A 403 13.93 3.63 -8.50
N LYS A 404 14.83 4.21 -9.29
CA LYS A 404 15.19 5.64 -9.20
C LYS A 404 14.03 6.58 -9.50
N MET A 405 13.03 6.12 -10.23
CA MET A 405 11.85 6.92 -10.61
C MET A 405 10.72 6.83 -9.57
N LEU A 406 10.74 5.78 -8.74
CA LEU A 406 9.76 5.60 -7.68
C LEU A 406 10.02 6.57 -6.52
N TRP A 407 8.94 7.16 -5.98
CA TRP A 407 9.01 7.91 -4.73
C TRP A 407 9.13 6.95 -3.53
N LYS A 408 9.58 7.49 -2.40
CA LYS A 408 9.98 6.72 -1.20
C LYS A 408 8.95 5.68 -0.78
N SER A 409 7.67 6.03 -0.65
CA SER A 409 6.66 5.06 -0.20
C SER A 409 6.32 3.99 -1.23
N ALA A 410 6.18 4.32 -2.52
CA ALA A 410 5.97 3.29 -3.56
C ALA A 410 7.15 2.34 -3.68
N ARG A 411 8.38 2.86 -3.61
CA ARG A 411 9.61 2.06 -3.64
C ARG A 411 9.66 1.10 -2.46
N SER A 412 9.44 1.61 -1.25
CA SER A 412 9.45 0.80 -0.03
C SER A 412 8.40 -0.31 -0.09
N ALA A 413 7.17 0.01 -0.53
CA ALA A 413 6.10 -0.97 -0.61
C ALA A 413 6.37 -2.05 -1.67
N LEU A 414 6.93 -1.70 -2.83
CA LEU A 414 7.28 -2.65 -3.88
C LEU A 414 8.42 -3.58 -3.44
N HIS A 415 9.45 -3.03 -2.80
CA HIS A 415 10.54 -3.85 -2.26
C HIS A 415 10.02 -4.80 -1.17
N GLN A 416 9.12 -4.31 -0.32
CA GLN A 416 8.55 -5.11 0.75
C GLN A 416 7.72 -6.29 0.23
N ILE A 417 6.92 -6.11 -0.83
CA ILE A 417 6.15 -7.24 -1.39
C ILE A 417 7.08 -8.31 -1.96
N PHE A 418 8.14 -7.92 -2.69
CA PHE A 418 9.08 -8.86 -3.29
C PHE A 418 9.90 -9.59 -2.24
N ILE A 419 10.33 -8.91 -1.18
CA ILE A 419 11.06 -9.57 -0.11
C ILE A 419 10.14 -10.52 0.67
N ASN A 420 8.93 -10.07 1.04
CA ASN A 420 7.96 -10.90 1.76
C ASN A 420 7.48 -12.12 0.95
N SER A 421 7.47 -12.04 -0.37
CA SER A 421 7.13 -13.17 -1.23
C SER A 421 8.33 -14.11 -1.40
N PHE A 422 9.47 -13.59 -1.86
CA PHE A 422 10.59 -14.43 -2.29
C PHE A 422 11.44 -14.98 -1.15
N PHE A 423 11.57 -14.29 -0.02
CA PHE A 423 12.47 -14.72 1.05
C PHE A 423 11.88 -15.85 1.89
N MET A 424 10.59 -16.14 1.71
CA MET A 424 9.92 -17.25 2.38
C MET A 424 10.22 -18.61 1.73
N ASP A 425 10.85 -18.62 0.55
CA ASP A 425 11.21 -19.82 -0.21
C ASP A 425 12.65 -19.70 -0.73
N ALA A 426 13.50 -20.69 -0.43
CA ALA A 426 14.92 -20.65 -0.77
C ALA A 426 15.18 -20.61 -2.30
N GLU A 427 14.32 -21.25 -3.10
CA GLU A 427 14.44 -21.24 -4.57
C GLU A 427 14.23 -19.81 -5.10
N TRP A 428 13.19 -19.16 -4.59
CA TRP A 428 12.81 -17.82 -4.98
C TRP A 428 13.80 -16.77 -4.47
N LYS A 429 14.27 -16.88 -3.22
CA LYS A 429 15.34 -16.03 -2.66
C LYS A 429 16.57 -16.03 -3.56
N LYS A 430 17.00 -17.22 -4.01
CA LYS A 430 18.16 -17.37 -4.92
C LYS A 430 17.90 -16.72 -6.28
N THR A 431 16.71 -16.92 -6.83
CA THR A 431 16.32 -16.35 -8.13
C THR A 431 16.29 -14.82 -8.07
N PHE A 432 15.69 -14.25 -7.03
CA PHE A 432 15.67 -12.82 -6.78
C PHE A 432 17.08 -12.24 -6.63
N ALA A 433 17.96 -12.90 -5.85
CA ALA A 433 19.35 -12.45 -5.70
C ALA A 433 20.12 -12.42 -7.03
N ILE A 434 19.87 -13.38 -7.92
CA ILE A 434 20.47 -13.40 -9.27
C ILE A 434 19.98 -12.21 -10.10
N ILE A 435 18.68 -11.88 -10.05
CA ILE A 435 18.13 -10.72 -10.78
C ILE A 435 18.68 -9.43 -10.19
N TYR A 436 18.70 -9.31 -8.86
CA TYR A 436 19.22 -8.12 -8.16
C TYR A 436 20.69 -7.84 -8.48
N MET A 437 21.52 -8.87 -8.65
CA MET A 437 22.93 -8.69 -9.05
C MET A 437 23.13 -8.28 -10.52
N LYS A 438 22.11 -8.42 -11.38
CA LYS A 438 22.20 -8.05 -12.81
C LYS A 438 21.88 -6.57 -13.06
N VAL A 439 21.06 -5.97 -12.20
CA VAL A 439 20.61 -4.57 -12.25
C VAL A 439 21.60 -3.69 -11.51
#